data_AF-A0A2V8AH47-F1
#
_entry.id   AF-A0A2V8AH47-F1
#
_cell.length_a   1.000
_cell.length_b   1.000
_cell.length_c   1.000
_cell.angle_alpha   90.00
_cell.angle_beta   90.00
_cell.angle_gamma   90.00
#
_symmetry.space_group_name_H-M   'P 1'
#
loop_
_entity.id
_entity.type
_entity.pdbx_description
1 polymer ?
#
loop_
_entity_poly.entity_id
_entity_poly.type
_entity_poly.pdbx_seq_one_letter_code
_entity_poly.pdbx_strand_id
1 'polypeptide(L)'
;MVKVTFTLDDQTVATLRRTAARLGKAQSQVVREAVRDYADRVGRLSERERVRMLAALDAIVRRRPTRTSGEVDRELREIRAARRSGGRRHRA
;
A
#
# COMPACT_ATOMS: atom_id res chain seq x y z
N MET A 1 -20.96 20.79 -8.12
CA MET A 1 -19.51 20.99 -8.36
C MET A 1 -18.99 21.83 -7.21
N VAL A 2 -17.93 21.42 -6.51
CA VAL A 2 -17.34 22.19 -5.40
C VAL A 2 -16.10 22.91 -5.91
N LYS A 3 -15.98 24.21 -5.65
CA LYS A 3 -14.79 25.00 -6.00
C LYS A 3 -13.78 24.88 -4.87
N VAL A 4 -12.55 24.52 -5.23
CA VAL A 4 -11.42 24.44 -4.29
C VAL A 4 -10.26 25.22 -4.87
N THR A 5 -9.53 25.93 -4.02
CA THR A 5 -8.33 26.68 -4.39
C THR A 5 -7.12 25.93 -3.86
N PHE A 6 -6.13 25.71 -4.72
CA PHE A 6 -4.86 25.06 -4.37
C PHE A 6 -3.69 25.97 -4.78
N THR A 7 -2.62 25.92 -4.00
CA THR A 7 -1.33 26.49 -4.39
C THR A 7 -0.51 25.41 -5.06
N LEU A 8 -0.01 25.67 -6.26
CA LEU A 8 0.86 24.78 -7.04
C LEU A 8 2.11 25.57 -7.42
N ASP A 9 3.25 24.89 -7.53
CA ASP A 9 4.47 25.51 -8.04
C ASP A 9 4.35 25.83 -9.54
N ASP A 10 5.19 26.76 -10.01
CA ASP A 10 5.16 27.25 -11.39
C ASP A 10 5.38 26.13 -12.41
N GLN A 11 6.23 25.15 -12.10
CA GLN A 11 6.52 24.03 -12.98
C GLN A 11 5.30 23.11 -13.14
N THR A 12 4.57 22.86 -12.05
CA THR A 12 3.32 22.10 -12.04
C THR A 12 2.23 22.83 -12.83
N VAL A 13 2.07 24.14 -12.63
CA VAL A 13 1.11 24.95 -13.40
C VAL A 13 1.43 24.93 -14.90
N ALA A 14 2.72 25.10 -15.27
CA ALA A 14 3.15 25.03 -16.66
C ALA A 14 2.87 23.66 -17.28
N THR A 15 3.09 22.58 -16.53
CA THR A 15 2.80 21.21 -16.97
C THR A 15 1.30 20.98 -17.15
N LEU A 16 0.47 21.44 -16.21
CA LEU A 16 -0.99 21.36 -16.31
C LEU A 16 -1.51 22.08 -17.56
N ARG A 17 -1.03 23.30 -17.81
CA ARG A 17 -1.40 24.09 -19.00
C ARG A 17 -1.03 23.38 -20.31
N ARG A 18 0.21 22.88 -20.42
CA ARG A 18 0.67 22.14 -21.61
C ARG A 18 -0.14 20.86 -21.83
N THR A 19 -0.38 20.08 -20.78
CA THR A 19 -1.16 18.84 -20.87
C THR A 19 -2.60 19.12 -21.27
N ALA A 20 -3.23 20.12 -20.68
CA ALA A 20 -4.58 20.55 -21.02
C ALA A 20 -4.69 20.95 -22.50
N ALA A 21 -3.76 21.78 -22.97
CA ALA A 21 -3.69 22.20 -24.38
C ALA A 21 -3.50 21.01 -25.32
N ARG A 22 -2.56 20.11 -25.02
CA ARG A 22 -2.26 18.93 -25.83
C ARG A 22 -3.45 17.96 -25.93
N LEU A 23 -4.22 17.83 -24.85
CA LEU A 23 -5.39 16.94 -24.79
C LEU A 23 -6.68 17.61 -25.27
N GLY A 24 -6.68 18.91 -25.56
CA GLY A 24 -7.90 19.67 -25.87
C GLY A 24 -8.90 19.70 -24.71
N LYS A 25 -8.43 19.64 -23.46
CA LYS A 25 -9.27 19.56 -22.24
C LYS A 25 -9.12 20.82 -21.40
N ALA A 26 -10.15 21.14 -20.62
CA ALA A 26 -10.04 22.17 -19.59
C ALA A 26 -9.05 21.73 -18.48
N GLN A 27 -8.30 22.67 -17.90
CA GLN A 27 -7.35 22.37 -16.81
C GLN A 27 -8.04 21.70 -15.61
N SER A 28 -9.26 22.13 -15.27
CA SER A 28 -10.04 21.50 -14.20
C SER A 28 -10.40 20.04 -14.50
N GLN A 29 -10.54 19.66 -15.77
CA GLN A 29 -10.75 18.28 -16.19
C GLN A 29 -9.47 17.46 -16.02
N VAL A 30 -8.33 17.99 -16.43
CA VAL A 30 -7.03 17.33 -16.23
C VAL A 30 -6.76 17.10 -14.74
N VAL A 31 -7.05 18.08 -13.88
CA VAL A 31 -6.92 17.91 -12.42
C VAL A 31 -7.84 16.81 -11.90
N ARG A 32 -9.10 16.74 -12.35
CA ARG A 32 -10.03 15.67 -11.95
C ARG A 32 -9.53 14.29 -12.36
N GLU A 33 -9.01 14.14 -13.57
CA GLU A 33 -8.45 12.89 -14.07
C GLU A 33 -7.19 12.51 -13.28
N ALA A 34 -6.28 13.46 -13.04
CA ALA A 34 -5.07 13.22 -12.25
C ALA A 34 -5.38 12.80 -10.80
N VAL A 35 -6.37 13.41 -10.15
CA VAL A 35 -6.81 13.01 -8.80
C VAL A 35 -7.38 11.59 -8.80
N ARG A 36 -8.14 11.20 -9.83
CA ARG A 36 -8.66 9.83 -9.98
C ARG A 36 -7.53 8.84 -10.16
N ASP A 37 -6.59 9.13 -11.07
CA ASP A 37 -5.42 8.28 -11.32
C ASP A 37 -4.55 8.14 -10.06
N TYR A 38 -4.43 9.20 -9.27
CA TYR A 38 -3.71 9.16 -8.01
C TYR A 38 -4.46 8.32 -6.97
N ALA A 39 -5.78 8.50 -6.83
CA ALA A 39 -6.61 7.69 -5.94
C ALA A 39 -6.59 6.20 -6.30
N ASP A 40 -6.62 5.87 -7.60
CA ASP A 40 -6.54 4.48 -8.09
C ASP A 40 -5.18 3.84 -7.79
N ARG A 41 -4.12 4.64 -7.63
CA ARG A 41 -2.80 4.18 -7.18
C ARG A 41 -2.73 4.04 -5.66
N VAL A 42 -3.43 4.88 -4.92
CA VAL A 42 -3.50 4.82 -3.45
C VAL A 42 -4.30 3.57 -3.05
N GLY A 43 -3.57 2.48 -2.79
CA GLY A 43 -4.13 1.19 -2.41
C GLY A 43 -3.72 0.03 -3.33
N ARG A 44 -3.06 0.32 -4.46
CA ARG A 44 -2.45 -0.70 -5.32
C ARG A 44 -0.97 -0.84 -5.01
N LEU A 45 -0.50 -2.08 -4.95
CA LEU A 45 0.93 -2.38 -4.88
C LEU A 45 1.62 -1.79 -6.11
N SER A 46 2.76 -1.16 -5.92
CA SER A 46 3.67 -0.87 -7.03
C SER A 46 4.05 -2.16 -7.75
N GLU A 47 4.49 -2.07 -9.00
CA GLU A 47 4.87 -3.26 -9.76
C GLU A 47 5.96 -4.08 -9.05
N ARG A 48 6.90 -3.40 -8.38
CA ARG A 48 7.95 -4.04 -7.58
C ARG A 48 7.37 -4.79 -6.37
N GLU A 49 6.42 -4.18 -5.68
CA GLU A 49 5.74 -4.81 -4.52
C GLU A 49 4.88 -5.99 -4.96
N ARG A 50 4.17 -5.84 -6.08
CA ARG A 50 3.36 -6.90 -6.70
C ARG A 50 4.21 -8.13 -7.02
N VAL A 51 5.32 -7.95 -7.74
CA VAL A 51 6.25 -9.03 -8.08
C VAL A 51 6.82 -9.69 -6.83
N ARG A 52 7.21 -8.91 -5.81
CA ARG A 52 7.71 -9.44 -4.54
C ARG A 52 6.67 -10.29 -3.82
N MET A 53 5.42 -9.83 -3.74
CA MET A 53 4.35 -10.57 -3.07
C MET A 53 3.96 -11.84 -3.82
N LEU A 54 3.95 -11.81 -5.16
CA LEU A 54 3.74 -13.01 -5.97
C LEU A 54 4.84 -14.05 -5.75
N ALA A 55 6.11 -13.64 -5.71
CA ALA A 55 7.21 -14.55 -5.41
C ALA A 55 7.09 -15.19 -4.01
N ALA A 56 6.63 -14.42 -3.01
CA ALA A 56 6.37 -14.95 -1.67
C ALA A 56 5.22 -15.97 -1.67
N LEU A 57 4.13 -15.68 -2.40
CA LEU A 57 3.00 -16.60 -2.55
C LEU A 57 3.45 -17.90 -3.23
N ASP A 58 4.19 -17.83 -4.34
CA ASP A 58 4.72 -19.00 -5.04
C ASP A 58 5.60 -19.85 -4.13
N ALA A 59 6.44 -19.21 -3.30
CA ALA A 59 7.29 -19.90 -2.34
C ALA A 59 6.47 -20.63 -1.25
N ILE A 60 5.35 -20.05 -0.81
CA ILE A 60 4.45 -20.67 0.18
C ILE A 60 3.69 -21.84 -0.44
N VAL A 61 3.10 -21.66 -1.62
CA VAL A 61 2.28 -22.68 -2.29
C VAL A 61 3.10 -23.92 -2.66
N ARG A 62 4.36 -23.75 -3.05
CA ARG A 62 5.25 -24.87 -3.38
C ARG A 62 5.66 -25.72 -2.18
N ARG A 63 5.52 -25.20 -0.95
CA ARG A 63 5.91 -25.92 0.26
C ARG A 63 4.73 -26.73 0.78
N ARG A 64 4.93 -28.04 0.96
CA ARG A 64 3.94 -28.88 1.62
C ARG A 64 3.79 -28.41 3.08
N PRO A 65 2.56 -28.22 3.58
CA PRO A 65 2.35 -27.92 4.99
C PRO A 65 2.98 -29.01 5.86
N THR A 66 3.79 -28.61 6.83
CA THR A 66 4.48 -29.53 7.76
C THR A 66 3.68 -29.76 9.05
N ARG A 67 2.68 -28.93 9.33
CA ARG A 67 1.84 -28.95 10.53
C ARG A 67 0.41 -28.60 10.17
N THR A 68 -0.53 -29.12 10.95
CA THR A 68 -1.95 -28.74 10.88
C THR A 68 -2.17 -27.36 11.50
N SER A 69 -3.27 -26.70 11.15
CA SER A 69 -3.62 -25.39 11.72
C SER A 69 -3.73 -25.44 13.26
N GLY A 70 -4.27 -26.52 13.82
CA GLY A 70 -4.40 -26.68 15.28
C GLY A 70 -3.07 -26.79 16.03
N GLU A 71 -2.06 -27.40 15.41
CA GLU A 71 -0.70 -27.48 15.96
C GLU A 71 -0.01 -26.12 15.93
N VAL A 72 -0.14 -25.39 14.82
CA VAL A 72 0.39 -24.02 14.68
C VAL A 72 -0.27 -23.09 15.70
N ASP A 73 -1.58 -23.18 15.88
CA ASP A 73 -2.29 -22.36 16.87
C ASP A 73 -1.84 -22.65 18.30
N ARG A 74 -1.54 -23.91 18.62
CA ARG A 74 -0.98 -24.32 19.91
C ARG A 74 0.40 -23.70 20.12
N GLU A 75 1.30 -23.86 19.14
CA GLU A 75 2.66 -23.29 19.15
C GLU A 75 2.62 -21.76 19.31
N LEU A 76 1.74 -21.07 18.56
CA LEU A 76 1.59 -19.62 18.67
C LEU A 76 1.05 -19.19 20.05
N ARG A 77 0.17 -19.97 20.69
CA ARG A 77 -0.29 -19.68 22.06
C ARG A 77 0.84 -19.83 23.06
N GLU A 78 1.66 -20.86 22.94
CA GLU A 78 2.82 -21.11 23.80
C GLU A 78 3.86 -19.98 23.67
N ILE A 79 4.23 -19.60 22.44
CA ILE A 79 5.16 -18.48 22.18
C ILE A 79 4.62 -17.18 22.78
N ARG A 80 3.32 -16.88 22.62
CA ARG A 80 2.70 -15.68 23.19
C ARG A 80 2.67 -15.73 24.72
N ALA A 81 2.43 -16.90 25.32
CA ALA A 81 2.47 -17.08 26.77
C ALA A 81 3.89 -16.86 27.31
N ALA A 82 4.91 -17.42 26.66
CA ALA A 82 6.32 -17.25 27.02
C ALA A 82 6.77 -15.78 26.93
N ARG A 83 6.32 -15.05 25.90
CA ARG A 83 6.57 -13.59 25.80
C ARG A 83 5.94 -12.81 26.94
N ARG A 84 4.74 -13.22 27.39
CA ARG A 84 4.04 -12.58 28.51
C ARG A 84 4.69 -12.90 29.86
N SER A 85 5.28 -14.08 30.03
CA SER A 85 5.97 -14.46 31.27
C SER A 85 7.36 -13.81 31.42
N GLY A 86 8.07 -13.55 30.32
CA GLY A 86 9.41 -12.93 30.34
C GLY A 86 9.46 -11.41 30.43
N GLY A 87 8.31 -10.70 30.34
CA GLY A 87 8.30 -9.24 30.14
C GLY A 87 8.37 -8.35 31.39
N ARG A 88 8.14 -8.87 32.62
CA ARG A 88 8.10 -8.03 33.85
C ARG A 88 8.49 -8.74 35.16
N ARG A 89 9.39 -9.74 35.13
CA ARG A 89 9.81 -10.44 36.36
C ARG A 89 11.32 -10.69 36.55
N HIS A 90 12.18 -9.89 35.89
CA HIS A 90 13.49 -9.62 36.50
C HIS A 90 13.40 -8.29 37.26
N ARG A 91 13.18 -8.43 38.57
CA ARG A 91 13.22 -7.35 39.57
C ARG A 91 14.70 -6.99 39.82
N ALA A 92 14.88 -5.73 40.22
CA ALA A 92 16.04 -5.09 40.82
C ALA A 92 16.92 -6.00 41.69
#